data_AF-A0A960IH45-F1
#
_entry.id   AF-A0A960IH45-F1
#
_cell.length_a   1.000
_cell.length_b   1.000
_cell.length_c   1.000
_cell.angle_alpha   90.00
_cell.angle_beta   90.00
_cell.angle_gamma   90.00
#
_symmetry.space_group_name_H-M   'P 1'
#
loop_
_entity.id
_entity.type
_entity.pdbx_description
1 polymer ?
#
loop_
_entity_poly.entity_id
_entity_poly.type
_entity_poly.pdbx_seq_one_letter_code
_entity_poly.pdbx_strand_id
1 'polypeptide(L)'
;RAAIASLLEAHPVEVLVLQESPYERLPAELEEVLESRALTNAADGMMYREAVAEAAARAGLAVHRYPRKTDPTQLAAEAFGTTKAEVAALVADFGRAAGAPWRKDHKLAAAAALWVLGPRHPR
;
A
#
# COMPACT_ATOMS: atom_id res chain seq x y z
N ARG A 1 -11.77 1.55 18.08
CA ARG A 1 -12.25 2.73 17.30
C ARG A 1 -11.75 4.04 17.90
N ALA A 2 -12.02 4.34 19.19
CA ALA A 2 -11.54 5.57 19.84
C ALA A 2 -10.00 5.74 19.82
N ALA A 3 -9.24 4.67 20.07
CA ALA A 3 -7.77 4.72 20.03
C ALA A 3 -7.21 5.06 18.63
N ILE A 4 -7.85 4.57 17.56
CA ILE A 4 -7.43 4.86 16.18
C ILE A 4 -7.77 6.31 15.83
N ALA A 5 -8.96 6.80 16.22
CA ALA A 5 -9.34 8.19 15.98
C ALA A 5 -8.37 9.17 16.65
N SER A 6 -8.02 8.93 17.92
CA SER A 6 -7.04 9.76 18.64
C SER A 6 -5.64 9.71 18.01
N LEU A 7 -5.22 8.55 17.48
CA LEU A 7 -3.95 8.44 16.76
C LEU A 7 -3.97 9.26 15.45
N LEU A 8 -5.08 9.24 14.72
CA LEU A 8 -5.24 10.02 13.48
C LEU A 8 -5.34 11.53 13.74
N GLU A 9 -5.88 11.93 14.89
CA GLU A 9 -5.86 13.34 15.33
C GLU A 9 -4.45 13.81 15.67
N ALA A 10 -3.66 12.98 16.35
CA ALA A 10 -2.28 13.29 16.70
C ALA A 10 -1.31 13.20 15.50
N HIS A 11 -1.66 12.36 14.52
CA HIS A 11 -0.84 12.07 13.35
C HIS A 11 -1.72 12.11 12.09
N PRO A 12 -1.95 13.31 11.51
CA PRO A 12 -2.75 13.44 10.31
C PRO A 12 -2.11 12.63 9.17
N VAL A 13 -2.95 11.84 8.51
CA VAL A 13 -2.55 11.07 7.33
C VAL A 13 -2.78 11.96 6.11
N GLU A 14 -1.79 12.08 5.24
CA GLU A 14 -1.88 12.87 4.00
C GLU A 14 -1.94 12.00 2.75
N VAL A 15 -1.44 10.77 2.85
CA VAL A 15 -1.20 9.88 1.71
C VAL A 15 -1.72 8.48 2.00
N LEU A 16 -2.37 7.89 1.01
CA LEU A 16 -2.66 6.47 0.95
C LEU A 16 -1.82 5.82 -0.16
N VAL A 17 -1.16 4.71 0.16
CA VAL A 17 -0.41 3.91 -0.81
C VAL A 17 -1.02 2.52 -0.94
N LEU A 18 -1.34 2.11 -2.16
CA LEU A 18 -1.90 0.79 -2.47
C LEU A 18 -1.07 0.09 -3.55
N GLN A 19 -1.13 -1.25 -3.59
CA GLN A 19 -0.67 -1.98 -4.77
C GLN A 19 -1.70 -1.83 -5.89
N GLU A 20 -1.25 -1.76 -7.14
CA GLU A 20 -2.12 -1.86 -8.31
C GLU A 20 -2.93 -3.16 -8.34
N SER A 21 -4.12 -3.05 -8.94
CA SER A 21 -5.01 -4.17 -9.20
C SER A 21 -4.38 -5.17 -10.19
N PRO A 22 -4.63 -6.48 -10.03
CA PRO A 22 -4.05 -7.52 -10.91
C PRO A 22 -4.49 -7.44 -12.37
N TYR A 23 -5.63 -6.83 -12.64
CA TYR A 23 -6.22 -6.70 -13.96
C TYR A 23 -6.64 -5.24 -14.16
N GLU A 24 -6.49 -4.75 -15.38
CA GLU A 24 -7.08 -3.46 -15.80
C GLU A 24 -8.61 -3.57 -15.86
N ARG A 25 -9.11 -4.71 -16.34
CA ARG A 25 -10.53 -5.05 -16.38
C ARG A 25 -10.71 -6.55 -16.17
N LEU A 26 -11.78 -6.92 -15.47
CA LEU A 26 -12.24 -8.31 -15.37
C LEU A 26 -13.12 -8.65 -16.59
N PRO A 27 -13.39 -9.93 -16.85
CA PRO A 27 -14.45 -10.29 -17.79
C PRO A 27 -15.75 -9.55 -17.52
N ALA A 28 -16.48 -9.22 -18.59
CA ALA A 28 -17.73 -8.47 -18.49
C ALA A 28 -18.86 -9.31 -17.89
N GLU A 29 -18.89 -10.60 -18.20
CA GLU A 29 -19.91 -11.52 -17.74
C GLU A 29 -19.60 -12.04 -16.33
N LEU A 30 -20.59 -11.96 -15.45
CA LEU A 30 -20.44 -12.36 -14.06
C LEU A 30 -20.19 -13.88 -13.95
N GLU A 31 -20.86 -14.65 -14.80
CA GLU A 31 -20.73 -16.10 -14.88
C GLU A 31 -19.27 -16.52 -15.08
N GLU A 32 -18.55 -15.87 -16.00
CA GLU A 32 -17.13 -16.13 -16.26
C GLU A 32 -16.24 -15.84 -15.04
N VAL A 33 -16.57 -14.80 -14.27
CA VAL A 33 -15.83 -14.44 -13.03
C VAL A 33 -16.10 -15.45 -11.92
N LEU A 34 -17.34 -15.95 -11.82
CA LEU A 34 -17.76 -16.90 -10.78
C LEU A 34 -17.27 -18.33 -11.05
N GLU A 35 -17.05 -18.71 -12.30
CA GLU A 35 -16.49 -20.01 -12.67
C GLU A 35 -15.02 -20.18 -12.26
N SER A 36 -14.30 -19.08 -12.02
CA SER A 36 -12.89 -19.09 -11.66
C SER A 36 -12.63 -18.48 -10.29
N ARG A 37 -12.22 -19.30 -9.32
CA ARG A 37 -11.80 -18.84 -7.99
C ARG A 37 -10.72 -17.76 -8.06
N ALA A 38 -9.81 -17.84 -9.03
CA ALA A 38 -8.77 -16.83 -9.23
C ALA A 38 -9.35 -15.48 -9.65
N LEU A 39 -10.32 -15.48 -10.57
CA LEU A 39 -11.02 -14.27 -11.00
C LEU A 39 -11.92 -13.72 -9.89
N THR A 40 -12.62 -14.57 -9.14
CA THR A 40 -13.40 -14.14 -7.98
C THR A 40 -12.52 -13.44 -6.94
N ASN A 41 -11.40 -14.05 -6.54
CA ASN A 41 -10.48 -13.45 -5.57
C ASN A 41 -9.85 -12.14 -6.09
N ALA A 42 -9.61 -12.06 -7.39
CA ALA A 42 -9.14 -10.84 -8.01
C ALA A 42 -10.22 -9.76 -8.00
N ALA A 43 -11.47 -10.10 -8.30
CA ALA A 43 -12.61 -9.20 -8.23
C ALA A 43 -12.77 -8.60 -6.84
N ASP A 44 -12.77 -9.44 -5.80
CA ASP A 44 -12.85 -8.98 -4.41
C ASP A 44 -11.70 -8.04 -4.06
N GLY A 45 -10.47 -8.41 -4.44
CA GLY A 45 -9.29 -7.60 -4.19
C GLY A 45 -9.29 -6.27 -4.96
N MET A 46 -9.79 -6.26 -6.19
CA MET A 46 -9.94 -5.06 -7.01
C MET A 46 -10.99 -4.14 -6.41
N MET A 47 -12.18 -4.66 -6.13
CA MET A 47 -13.27 -3.94 -5.49
C MET A 47 -12.81 -3.29 -4.18
N TYR A 48 -12.10 -4.05 -3.32
CA TYR A 48 -11.58 -3.52 -2.06
C TYR A 48 -10.62 -2.35 -2.28
N ARG A 49 -9.63 -2.48 -3.19
CA ARG A 49 -8.65 -1.43 -3.45
C ARG A 49 -9.28 -0.18 -4.05
N GLU A 50 -10.21 -0.34 -4.98
CA GLU A 50 -10.92 0.79 -5.59
C GLU A 50 -11.80 1.51 -4.57
N ALA A 51 -12.55 0.78 -3.76
CA ALA A 51 -13.39 1.38 -2.72
C ALA A 51 -12.57 2.17 -1.70
N VAL A 52 -11.41 1.63 -1.27
CA VAL A 52 -10.51 2.31 -0.34
C VAL A 52 -9.85 3.53 -0.98
N ALA A 53 -9.37 3.42 -2.23
CA ALA A 53 -8.80 4.53 -2.98
C ALA A 53 -9.80 5.68 -3.15
N GLU A 54 -11.02 5.36 -3.56
CA GLU A 54 -12.08 6.35 -3.76
C GLU A 54 -12.49 7.02 -2.43
N ALA A 55 -12.59 6.25 -1.35
CA ALA A 55 -12.85 6.79 -0.02
C ALA A 55 -11.72 7.73 0.45
N ALA A 56 -10.46 7.37 0.21
CA ALA A 56 -9.31 8.18 0.55
C ALA A 56 -9.28 9.49 -0.25
N ALA A 57 -9.52 9.42 -1.56
CA ALA A 57 -9.60 10.60 -2.42
C ALA A 57 -10.73 11.56 -1.98
N ARG A 58 -11.92 11.03 -1.63
CA ARG A 58 -13.03 11.83 -1.07
C ARG A 58 -12.68 12.46 0.28
N ALA A 59 -11.79 11.83 1.05
CA ALA A 59 -11.27 12.36 2.30
C ALA A 59 -10.11 13.36 2.10
N GLY A 60 -9.71 13.66 0.86
CA GLY A 60 -8.64 14.61 0.53
C GLY A 60 -7.22 14.02 0.60
N LEU A 61 -7.08 12.70 0.71
CA LEU A 61 -5.78 12.03 0.73
C LEU A 61 -5.23 11.88 -0.69
N ALA A 62 -3.92 12.11 -0.87
CA ALA A 62 -3.25 11.74 -2.11
C ALA A 62 -3.16 10.21 -2.21
N VAL A 63 -3.60 9.64 -3.33
CA VAL A 63 -3.61 8.19 -3.55
C VAL A 63 -2.51 7.82 -4.53
N HIS A 64 -1.53 7.04 -4.05
CA HIS A 64 -0.44 6.52 -4.86
C HIS A 64 -0.59 5.01 -5.03
N ARG A 65 -0.22 4.51 -6.22
CA ARG A 65 -0.25 3.08 -6.52
C ARG A 65 1.11 2.62 -7.02
N TYR A 66 1.61 1.51 -6.46
CA TYR A 66 2.82 0.88 -6.97
C TYR A 66 2.48 -0.37 -7.81
N PRO A 67 3.28 -0.66 -8.86
CA PRO A 67 2.99 -1.78 -9.73
C PRO A 67 2.95 -3.12 -9.01
N ARG A 68 2.08 -4.00 -9.50
CA ARG A 68 1.99 -5.37 -8.98
C ARG A 68 3.31 -6.12 -9.18
N LYS A 69 3.62 -7.03 -8.26
CA LYS A 69 4.87 -7.82 -8.22
C LYS A 69 6.14 -6.99 -8.03
N THR A 70 6.02 -5.68 -7.80
CA THR A 70 7.15 -4.84 -7.39
C THR A 70 7.36 -4.94 -5.88
N ASP A 71 8.63 -4.93 -5.46
CA ASP A 71 9.02 -4.87 -4.06
C ASP A 71 9.05 -3.40 -3.58
N PRO A 72 8.18 -2.98 -2.65
CA PRO A 72 8.19 -1.61 -2.13
C PRO A 72 9.51 -1.19 -1.49
N THR A 73 10.29 -2.14 -0.97
CA THR A 73 11.61 -1.88 -0.39
C THR A 73 12.60 -1.42 -1.47
N GLN A 74 12.50 -2.00 -2.65
CA GLN A 74 13.31 -1.62 -3.81
C GLN A 74 12.90 -0.24 -4.32
N LEU A 75 11.59 0.02 -4.43
CA LEU A 75 11.07 1.33 -4.83
C LEU A 75 11.53 2.45 -3.89
N ALA A 76 11.49 2.20 -2.57
CA ALA A 76 12.01 3.15 -1.59
C ALA A 76 13.51 3.38 -1.75
N ALA A 77 14.29 2.32 -2.00
CA ALA A 77 15.73 2.43 -2.20
C ALA A 77 16.06 3.33 -3.41
N GLU A 78 15.35 3.13 -4.52
CA GLU A 78 15.47 3.96 -5.72
C GLU A 78 15.08 5.42 -5.48
N ALA A 79 13.97 5.63 -4.76
CA ALA A 79 13.44 6.96 -4.46
C ALA A 79 14.39 7.80 -3.58
N PHE A 80 15.12 7.15 -2.67
CA PHE A 80 16.15 7.77 -1.83
C PHE A 80 17.57 7.72 -2.42
N GLY A 81 17.80 6.95 -3.48
CA GLY A 81 19.15 6.76 -4.05
C GLY A 81 20.08 5.98 -3.12
N THR A 82 19.54 5.00 -2.40
CA THR A 82 20.22 4.16 -1.40
C THR A 82 20.05 2.68 -1.79
N THR A 83 20.54 1.76 -0.96
CA THR A 83 20.39 0.32 -1.20
C THR A 83 19.13 -0.25 -0.54
N LYS A 84 18.62 -1.35 -1.09
CA LYS A 84 17.51 -2.12 -0.49
C LYS A 84 17.82 -2.58 0.93
N ALA A 85 19.07 -2.89 1.25
CA ALA A 85 19.51 -3.32 2.57
C ALA A 85 19.38 -2.20 3.62
N GLU A 86 19.76 -0.97 3.24
CA GLU A 86 19.63 0.21 4.11
C GLU A 86 18.16 0.54 4.40
N VAL A 87 17.27 0.46 3.40
CA VAL A 87 15.83 0.59 3.62
C VAL A 87 15.29 -0.53 4.51
N ALA A 88 15.70 -1.77 4.29
CA ALA A 88 15.27 -2.90 5.10
C ALA A 88 15.71 -2.76 6.58
N ALA A 89 16.91 -2.21 6.81
CA ALA A 89 17.40 -1.89 8.15
C ALA A 89 16.52 -0.81 8.80
N LEU A 90 16.25 0.30 8.10
CA LEU A 90 15.36 1.36 8.60
C LEU A 90 13.95 0.84 8.95
N VAL A 91 13.36 0.00 8.09
CA VAL A 91 12.06 -0.63 8.34
C VAL A 91 12.11 -1.60 9.53
N ALA A 92 13.25 -2.25 9.77
CA ALA A 92 13.45 -3.06 10.97
C ALA A 92 13.52 -2.19 12.23
N ASP A 93 14.13 -1.01 12.15
CA ASP A 93 14.23 -0.04 13.24
C ASP A 93 12.85 0.49 13.64
N PHE A 94 11.99 0.79 12.67
CA PHE A 94 10.57 1.11 12.92
C PHE A 94 9.85 0.00 13.69
N GLY A 95 10.10 -1.25 13.32
CA GLY A 95 9.54 -2.40 14.03
C GLY A 95 10.02 -2.53 15.48
N ARG A 96 11.29 -2.20 15.76
CA ARG A 96 11.83 -2.20 17.13
C ARG A 96 11.19 -1.10 17.98
N ALA A 97 10.94 0.07 17.39
CA ALA A 97 10.27 1.18 18.06
C ALA A 97 8.76 0.91 18.28
N ALA A 98 8.07 0.35 17.28
CA ALA A 98 6.63 0.07 17.33
C ALA A 98 6.27 -1.14 18.20
N GLY A 99 7.19 -2.09 18.38
CA GLY A 99 6.95 -3.33 19.10
C GLY A 99 6.19 -4.40 18.29
N ALA A 100 5.92 -5.53 18.93
CA ALA A 100 5.21 -6.64 18.30
C ALA A 100 3.69 -6.40 18.26
N PRO A 101 2.98 -6.82 17.18
CA PRO A 101 3.49 -7.58 16.04
C PRO A 101 4.00 -6.71 14.87
N TRP A 102 5.23 -6.96 14.40
CA TRP A 102 5.82 -6.33 13.20
C TRP A 102 5.90 -7.33 12.03
N ARG A 103 4.74 -7.58 11.40
CA ARG A 103 4.56 -8.61 10.37
C ARG A 103 5.03 -8.15 9.00
N LYS A 104 5.11 -9.09 8.06
CA LYS A 104 5.48 -8.83 6.65
C LYS A 104 4.69 -7.66 6.04
N ASP A 105 3.38 -7.63 6.24
CA ASP A 105 2.54 -6.59 5.65
C ASP A 105 2.83 -5.20 6.23
N HIS A 106 3.16 -5.11 7.53
CA HIS A 106 3.59 -3.84 8.14
C HIS A 106 4.92 -3.35 7.55
N LYS A 107 5.87 -4.26 7.30
CA LYS A 107 7.14 -3.94 6.66
C LYS A 107 6.95 -3.43 5.23
N LEU A 108 6.09 -4.11 4.47
CA LEU A 108 5.76 -3.70 3.10
C LEU A 108 5.05 -2.35 3.06
N ALA A 109 4.12 -2.10 3.99
CA ALA A 109 3.44 -0.81 4.12
C ALA A 109 4.42 0.33 4.47
N ALA A 110 5.33 0.10 5.43
CA ALA A 110 6.35 1.08 5.79
C ALA A 110 7.30 1.39 4.62
N ALA A 111 7.73 0.37 3.87
CA ALA A 111 8.54 0.56 2.68
C ALA A 111 7.79 1.31 1.57
N ALA A 112 6.51 1.02 1.36
CA ALA A 112 5.67 1.74 0.39
C ALA A 112 5.48 3.22 0.77
N ALA A 113 5.34 3.53 2.07
CA ALA A 113 5.30 4.90 2.56
C ALA A 113 6.64 5.61 2.32
N LEU A 114 7.78 4.96 2.61
CA LEU A 114 9.11 5.49 2.30
C LEU A 114 9.28 5.78 0.80
N TRP A 115 8.76 4.92 -0.08
CA TRP A 115 8.79 5.18 -1.52
C TRP A 115 8.13 6.50 -1.89
N VAL A 116 6.96 6.83 -1.32
CA VAL A 116 6.27 8.11 -1.61
C VAL A 116 6.97 9.30 -0.97
N LEU A 117 7.58 9.13 0.20
CA LEU A 117 8.35 10.17 0.89
C LEU A 117 9.72 10.44 0.24
N GLY A 118 10.19 9.56 -0.63
CA GLY A 118 11.50 9.69 -1.25
C GLY A 118 11.59 10.91 -2.19
N PRO A 119 12.72 11.63 -2.23
CA PRO A 119 12.87 12.87 -3.00
C PRO A 119 12.75 12.68 -4.52
N ARG A 120 12.90 11.44 -5.01
CA ARG A 120 12.76 11.10 -6.44
C ARG A 120 11.42 10.47 -6.77
N HIS A 121 10.45 10.51 -5.85
CA HIS A 121 9.10 10.05 -6.13
C HIS A 121 8.41 10.98 -7.14
N PRO A 122 7.80 10.46 -8.21
CA PRO A 122 6.98 11.27 -9.12
C PRO A 122 5.76 11.82 -8.36
N ARG A 123 5.60 13.14 -8.32
CA ARG A 123 4.45 13.81 -7.68
C ARG A 123 3.23 13.79 -8.57
#